data_AF-A0A8T5WP58-F1
#
_entry.id   AF-A0A8T5WP58-F1
#
_cell.length_a   1.000
_cell.length_b   1.000
_cell.length_c   1.000
_cell.angle_alpha   90.00
_cell.angle_beta   90.00
_cell.angle_gamma   90.00
#
_symmetry.space_group_name_H-M   'P 1'
#
loop_
_entity.id
_entity.type
_entity.pdbx_description
1 polymer ?
#
loop_
_entity_poly.entity_id
_entity_poly.type
_entity_poly.pdbx_seq_one_letter_code
_entity_poly.pdbx_strand_id
1 'polypeptide(L)'
;MRVFTKQKVDVFISQFVKDLKKGKYDNLLVYKKSLRKSLKDYTKTTPPHVKAARQLKTFKGTVVRYVHTTEGVELLELKKGEYNYDHYVQKQIKPIADSVLLFLGLKFEEVLSGQKSLFGY
;
A
#
# COMPACT_ATOMS: atom_id res chain seq x y z
N MET A 1 -20.10 -1.57 -19.44
CA MET A 1 -18.77 -2.12 -19.78
C MET A 1 -17.82 -0.97 -20.15
N ARG A 2 -16.82 -0.65 -19.32
CA ARG A 2 -15.75 0.27 -19.72
C ARG A 2 -14.75 -0.55 -20.55
N VAL A 3 -14.72 -0.32 -21.85
CA VAL A 3 -13.67 -0.85 -22.72
C VAL A 3 -12.39 -0.09 -22.39
N PHE A 4 -11.47 -0.74 -21.69
CA PHE A 4 -10.18 -0.18 -21.29
C PHE A 4 -9.25 -0.14 -22.50
N THR A 5 -9.18 1.00 -23.17
CA THR A 5 -8.15 1.27 -24.18
C THR A 5 -6.83 1.64 -23.49
N LYS A 6 -5.67 1.44 -24.15
CA LYS A 6 -4.34 1.66 -23.56
C LYS A 6 -4.20 3.03 -22.85
N GLN A 7 -4.69 4.09 -23.50
CA GLN A 7 -4.67 5.48 -23.01
C GLN A 7 -5.70 5.81 -21.91
N LYS A 8 -6.61 4.88 -21.59
CA LYS A 8 -7.54 5.06 -20.47
C LYS A 8 -7.00 4.41 -19.20
N VAL A 9 -6.19 3.36 -19.34
CA VAL A 9 -5.60 2.62 -18.21
C VAL A 9 -4.47 3.42 -17.56
N ASP A 10 -3.56 3.99 -18.36
CA ASP A 10 -2.49 4.86 -17.87
C ASP A 10 -3.04 6.08 -17.13
N VAL A 11 -3.97 6.82 -17.75
CA VAL A 11 -4.62 8.00 -17.14
C VAL A 11 -5.34 7.63 -15.85
N PHE A 12 -6.05 6.49 -15.83
CA PHE A 12 -6.74 6.02 -14.62
C PHE A 12 -5.77 5.72 -13.48
N ILE A 13 -4.69 4.99 -13.74
CA ILE A 13 -3.70 4.63 -12.72
C ILE A 13 -3.06 5.89 -12.15
N SER A 14 -2.63 6.83 -13.01
CA SER A 14 -2.00 8.08 -12.56
C SER A 14 -2.96 8.95 -11.76
N GLN A 15 -4.22 9.04 -12.18
CA GLN A 15 -5.24 9.78 -11.45
C GLN A 15 -5.54 9.12 -10.09
N PHE A 16 -5.66 7.80 -10.05
CA PHE A 16 -5.88 7.06 -8.81
C PHE A 16 -4.74 7.28 -7.81
N VAL A 17 -3.48 7.23 -8.25
CA VAL A 17 -2.32 7.50 -7.39
C VAL A 17 -2.31 8.95 -6.88
N LYS A 18 -2.70 9.94 -7.72
CA LYS A 18 -2.84 11.34 -7.29
C LYS A 18 -3.93 11.49 -6.22
N ASP A 19 -5.07 10.83 -6.41
CA ASP A 19 -6.19 10.88 -5.46
C ASP A 19 -5.86 10.16 -4.14
N LEU A 20 -5.11 9.05 -4.21
CA LEU A 20 -4.57 8.36 -3.05
C LEU A 20 -3.66 9.28 -2.23
N LYS A 21 -2.71 9.96 -2.87
CA LYS A 21 -1.80 10.91 -2.20
C LYS A 21 -2.51 12.14 -1.61
N LYS A 22 -3.76 12.40 -2.01
CA LYS A 22 -4.63 13.45 -1.44
C LYS A 22 -5.50 12.95 -0.28
N GLY A 23 -5.31 11.71 0.17
CA GLY A 23 -6.05 11.13 1.29
C GLY A 23 -7.48 10.68 0.96
N LYS A 24 -7.87 10.63 -0.32
CA LYS A 24 -9.25 10.27 -0.71
C LYS A 24 -9.62 8.81 -0.42
N TYR A 25 -8.62 7.97 -0.14
CA TYR A 25 -8.78 6.52 0.02
C TYR A 25 -8.18 6.00 1.33
N ASP A 26 -7.98 6.84 2.34
CA ASP A 26 -7.35 6.48 3.61
C ASP A 26 -8.01 5.30 4.32
N ASN A 27 -9.34 5.20 4.22
CA ASN A 27 -10.10 4.09 4.77
C ASN A 27 -9.76 2.73 4.14
N LEU A 28 -9.19 2.71 2.93
CA LEU A 28 -8.76 1.50 2.21
C LEU A 28 -7.34 1.07 2.59
N LEU A 29 -6.60 1.89 3.34
CA LEU A 29 -5.18 1.66 3.67
C LEU A 29 -4.97 0.77 4.90
N VAL A 30 -6.05 0.29 5.52
CA VAL A 30 -5.98 -0.51 6.74
C VAL A 30 -5.57 -1.96 6.43
N TYR A 31 -4.41 -2.37 6.93
CA TYR A 31 -4.05 -3.78 6.95
C TYR A 31 -4.74 -4.51 8.09
N LYS A 32 -5.09 -5.78 7.85
CA LYS A 32 -5.67 -6.68 8.84
C LYS A 32 -4.91 -8.00 8.83
N LYS A 33 -4.32 -8.39 9.97
CA LYS A 33 -3.62 -9.67 10.13
C LYS A 33 -3.86 -10.31 11.49
N SER A 34 -4.07 -11.61 11.48
CA SER A 34 -4.19 -12.40 12.70
C SER A 34 -2.82 -12.81 13.25
N LEU A 35 -2.62 -12.66 14.55
CA LEU A 35 -1.53 -13.27 15.29
C LEU A 35 -1.73 -14.78 15.31
N ARG A 36 -0.66 -15.53 15.00
CA ARG A 36 -0.67 -17.00 15.03
C ARG A 36 -0.13 -17.56 16.36
N LYS A 37 0.51 -16.71 17.16
CA LYS A 37 1.12 -17.01 18.46
C LYS A 37 0.97 -15.81 19.39
N SER A 38 1.33 -15.95 20.66
CA SER A 38 1.33 -14.80 21.57
C SER A 38 2.42 -13.79 21.17
N LEU A 39 2.26 -12.51 21.53
CA LEU A 39 3.25 -11.46 21.23
C LEU A 39 4.65 -11.75 21.81
N LYS A 40 4.69 -12.51 22.91
CA LYS A 40 5.94 -12.91 23.59
C LYS A 40 6.72 -13.96 22.79
N ASP A 41 6.02 -14.78 22.01
CA ASP A 41 6.63 -15.87 21.23
C ASP A 41 7.30 -15.40 19.94
N TYR A 42 7.11 -14.13 19.55
CA TYR A 42 7.77 -13.51 18.40
C TYR A 42 9.14 -12.94 18.81
N THR A 43 10.17 -13.78 18.86
CA THR A 43 11.51 -13.41 19.36
C THR A 43 12.53 -13.10 18.26
N LYS A 44 12.50 -13.82 17.13
CA LYS A 44 13.52 -13.72 16.07
C LYS A 44 13.30 -12.56 15.09
N THR A 45 12.08 -12.42 14.60
CA THR A 45 11.67 -11.32 13.72
C THR A 45 10.40 -10.69 14.27
N THR A 46 10.24 -9.39 14.04
CA THR A 46 9.03 -8.67 14.44
C THR A 46 8.27 -8.24 13.18
N PRO A 47 7.30 -9.04 12.71
CA PRO A 47 6.44 -8.65 11.60
C PRO A 47 5.72 -7.31 11.86
N PRO A 48 5.30 -6.58 10.81
CA PRO A 48 4.61 -5.30 10.94
C PRO A 48 3.41 -5.31 11.90
N HIS A 49 2.53 -6.31 11.78
CA HIS A 49 1.37 -6.47 12.65
C HIS A 49 1.75 -6.76 14.12
N VAL A 50 2.87 -7.47 14.37
CA VAL A 50 3.38 -7.69 15.73
C VAL A 50 3.97 -6.39 16.28
N LYS A 51 4.69 -5.63 15.45
CA LYS A 51 5.24 -4.30 15.82
C LYS A 51 4.12 -3.34 16.23
N ALA A 52 3.05 -3.25 15.45
CA ALA A 52 1.87 -2.45 15.79
C ALA A 52 1.23 -2.91 17.10
N ALA A 53 0.98 -4.21 17.27
CA ALA A 53 0.33 -4.73 18.48
C ALA A 53 1.14 -4.49 19.76
N ARG A 54 2.48 -4.47 19.68
CA ARG A 54 3.37 -4.15 20.81
C ARG A 54 3.30 -2.70 21.28
N GLN A 55 2.69 -1.80 20.51
CA GLN A 55 2.44 -0.42 20.96
C GLN A 55 1.43 -0.38 22.12
N LEU A 56 0.62 -1.42 22.29
CA LEU A 56 -0.25 -1.59 23.45
C LEU A 56 0.48 -2.35 24.56
N LYS A 57 0.36 -1.87 25.80
CA LYS A 57 0.87 -2.56 27.00
C LYS A 57 0.28 -3.97 27.14
N THR A 58 -0.96 -4.16 26.71
CA THR A 58 -1.63 -5.46 26.72
C THR A 58 -2.57 -5.55 25.53
N PHE A 59 -2.23 -6.40 24.57
CA PHE A 59 -3.11 -6.72 23.45
C PHE A 59 -3.91 -7.98 23.76
N LYS A 60 -5.25 -7.87 23.80
CA LYS A 60 -6.17 -8.98 24.14
C LYS A 60 -6.86 -9.59 22.92
N GLY A 61 -6.51 -9.16 21.71
CA GLY A 61 -7.10 -9.65 20.46
C GLY A 61 -6.25 -10.70 19.75
N THR A 62 -6.84 -11.38 18.77
CA THR A 62 -6.12 -12.21 17.81
C THR A 62 -5.88 -11.49 16.48
N VAL A 63 -6.66 -10.45 16.17
CA VAL A 63 -6.60 -9.73 14.90
C VAL A 63 -6.07 -8.32 15.11
N VAL A 64 -4.96 -8.00 14.47
CA VAL A 64 -4.34 -6.68 14.50
C VAL A 64 -4.73 -5.90 13.25
N ARG A 65 -5.24 -4.68 13.46
CA ARG A 65 -5.48 -3.69 12.41
C ARG A 65 -4.41 -2.62 12.49
N TYR A 66 -3.64 -2.45 11.43
CA TYR A 66 -2.48 -1.56 11.44
C TYR A 66 -2.34 -0.83 10.11
N VAL A 67 -1.56 0.25 10.13
CA VAL A 67 -1.31 1.12 8.99
C VAL A 67 0.18 1.41 8.91
N HIS A 68 0.67 1.67 7.70
CA HIS A 68 1.97 2.26 7.46
C HIS A 68 1.85 3.78 7.41
N THR A 69 2.61 4.46 8.25
CA THR A 69 2.72 5.91 8.37
C THR A 69 4.16 6.36 8.13
N THR A 70 4.40 7.67 8.07
CA THR A 70 5.75 8.24 7.95
C THR A 70 6.66 7.83 9.12
N GLU A 71 6.07 7.65 10.30
CA GLU A 71 6.74 7.22 11.54
C GLU A 71 6.92 5.69 11.65
N GLY A 72 6.47 4.94 10.63
CA GLY A 72 6.61 3.49 10.56
C GLY A 72 5.28 2.75 10.61
N VAL A 73 5.22 1.67 11.40
CA VAL A 73 4.03 0.81 11.46
C VAL A 73 3.30 1.09 12.75
N GLU A 74 2.04 1.51 12.63
CA GLU A 74 1.21 1.93 13.76
C GLU A 74 -0.09 1.13 13.82
N LEU A 75 -0.59 0.90 15.03
CA LEU A 75 -1.93 0.36 15.24
C LEU A 75 -2.97 1.38 14.77
N LEU A 76 -4.03 0.93 14.10
CA LEU A 76 -5.07 1.82 13.58
C LEU A 76 -5.66 2.74 14.67
N GLU A 77 -5.87 2.21 15.87
CA GLU A 77 -6.47 2.91 17.01
C GLU A 77 -5.53 3.95 17.65
N LEU A 78 -4.22 3.81 17.44
CA LEU A 78 -3.18 4.67 18.03
C LEU A 78 -2.43 5.47 16.97
N LYS A 79 -2.89 5.46 15.71
CA LYS A 79 -2.25 6.16 14.60
C LYS A 79 -2.09 7.63 14.94
N LYS A 80 -0.86 8.13 14.85
CA LYS A 80 -0.54 9.56 15.02
C LYS A 80 0.05 10.16 13.75
N GLY A 81 0.92 9.41 13.06
CA GLY A 81 1.58 9.88 11.85
C GLY A 81 0.64 9.98 10.66
N GLU A 82 1.05 10.72 9.62
CA GLU A 82 0.36 10.72 8.33
C GLU A 82 0.59 9.40 7.59
N TYR A 83 -0.35 9.00 6.72
CA TYR A 83 -0.17 7.81 5.91
C TYR A 83 1.07 7.93 5.03
N ASN A 84 1.89 6.88 5.00
CA ASN A 84 3.00 6.82 4.06
C ASN A 84 2.45 6.38 2.69
N TYR A 85 1.90 7.32 1.93
CA TYR A 85 1.28 7.02 0.63
C TYR A 85 2.24 6.32 -0.33
N ASP A 86 3.52 6.68 -0.33
CA ASP A 86 4.52 6.05 -1.21
C ASP A 86 4.70 4.57 -0.89
N HIS A 87 4.60 4.16 0.39
CA HIS A 87 4.57 2.75 0.75
C HIS A 87 3.42 2.02 0.05
N TYR A 88 2.20 2.57 0.08
CA TYR A 88 1.04 1.92 -0.53
C TYR A 88 1.13 1.92 -2.06
N VAL A 89 1.59 3.03 -2.66
CA VAL A 89 1.84 3.10 -4.10
C VAL A 89 2.82 2.00 -4.52
N GLN A 90 3.94 1.85 -3.82
CA GLN A 90 5.00 0.91 -4.20
C GLN A 90 4.67 -0.55 -3.85
N LYS A 91 3.99 -0.81 -2.74
CA LYS A 91 3.76 -2.17 -2.23
C LYS A 91 2.39 -2.75 -2.59
N GLN A 92 1.41 -1.92 -2.92
CA GLN A 92 0.05 -2.37 -3.25
C GLN A 92 -0.31 -2.02 -4.69
N ILE A 93 -0.18 -0.75 -5.09
CA ILE A 93 -0.68 -0.29 -6.39
C ILE A 93 0.25 -0.74 -7.52
N LYS A 94 1.55 -0.50 -7.39
CA LYS A 94 2.54 -0.81 -8.43
C LYS A 94 2.52 -2.28 -8.87
N PRO A 95 2.56 -3.30 -7.99
CA PRO A 95 2.56 -4.69 -8.45
C PRO A 95 1.32 -5.09 -9.25
N ILE A 96 0.15 -4.56 -8.87
CA ILE A 96 -1.11 -4.80 -9.56
C ILE A 96 -1.11 -4.05 -10.89
N ALA A 97 -0.67 -2.78 -10.89
CA ALA A 97 -0.57 -1.97 -12.09
C ALA A 97 0.43 -2.57 -13.09
N ASP A 98 1.63 -2.96 -12.66
CA ASP A 98 2.64 -3.64 -13.48
C ASP A 98 2.08 -4.89 -14.15
N SER A 99 1.31 -5.70 -13.42
CA SER A 99 0.67 -6.91 -13.98
C SER A 99 -0.27 -6.58 -15.14
N VAL A 100 -0.99 -5.46 -15.07
CA VAL A 100 -1.90 -5.00 -16.15
C VAL A 100 -1.12 -4.30 -17.28
N LEU A 101 -0.15 -3.46 -16.92
CA LEU A 101 0.64 -2.66 -17.86
C LEU A 101 1.60 -3.53 -18.69
N LEU A 102 2.02 -4.69 -18.17
CA LEU A 102 2.81 -5.68 -18.90
C LEU A 102 2.12 -6.09 -20.21
N PHE A 103 0.81 -6.34 -20.18
CA PHE A 103 0.02 -6.67 -21.38
C PHE A 103 -0.09 -5.50 -22.37
N LEU A 104 0.18 -4.28 -21.91
CA LEU A 104 0.14 -3.07 -22.73
C LEU A 104 1.52 -2.65 -23.23
N GLY A 105 2.60 -3.29 -22.76
CA GLY A 105 3.98 -2.92 -23.05
C GLY A 105 4.42 -1.62 -22.38
N LEU A 106 3.80 -1.25 -21.25
CA LEU A 106 4.09 -0.03 -20.51
C LEU A 106 4.73 -0.36 -19.15
N LYS A 107 5.50 0.58 -18.60
CA LYS A 107 6.00 0.49 -17.22
C LYS A 107 5.26 1.45 -16.30
N PHE A 108 5.08 1.07 -15.05
CA PHE A 108 4.41 1.90 -14.06
C PHE A 108 5.06 3.28 -13.88
N GLU A 109 6.39 3.34 -13.93
CA GLU A 109 7.16 4.59 -13.83
C GLU A 109 6.84 5.57 -14.95
N GLU A 110 6.66 5.08 -16.18
CA GLU A 110 6.31 5.90 -17.35
C GLU A 110 4.90 6.47 -17.23
N VAL A 111 3.99 5.68 -16.68
CA VAL A 111 2.61 6.09 -16.40
C VAL A 111 2.58 7.20 -15.36
N LEU A 112 3.37 7.08 -14.28
CA LEU A 112 3.43 8.09 -13.22
C LEU A 112 4.18 9.37 -13.62
N SER A 113 5.29 9.26 -14.36
CA SER A 113 6.06 10.42 -14.82
C SER A 113 5.33 11.21 -15.91
N GLY A 114 4.35 10.60 -16.57
CA GLY A 114 3.67 11.16 -17.74
C GLY A 114 4.57 11.18 -18.99
N GLN A 115 5.78 10.64 -18.90
CA GLN A 115 6.71 10.50 -20.02
C GLN A 115 6.70 9.03 -20.47
N LYS A 116 6.06 8.78 -21.61
CA LYS A 116 6.23 7.52 -22.33
C LYS A 116 7.66 7.51 -22.88
N SER A 117 8.47 6.54 -22.49
CA SER A 117 9.79 6.36 -23.11
C SER A 117 9.57 6.09 -24.61
N LEU A 118 10.07 6.99 -25.46
CA LEU A 118 10.03 6.84 -26.92
C LEU A 118 11.13 5.91 -27.45
N PHE A 119 11.89 5.27 -26.57
CA PHE A 119 12.98 4.38 -26.96
C PHE A 119 12.76 2.98 -26.38
N GLY A 120 12.34 2.06 -27.25
CA GLY A 120 12.51 0.63 -27.08
C GLY A 120 13.60 0.16 -28.05
N TYR A 121 14.62 -0.50 -27.50
CA TYR A 121 15.53 -1.39 -28.23
C TYR A 121 15.38 -2.78 -27.63
#